data_AF-A0A0Q5US45-F1
#
_entry.id   AF-A0A0Q5US45-F1
#
_cell.length_a   1.000
_cell.length_b   1.000
_cell.length_c   1.000
_cell.angle_alpha   90.00
_cell.angle_beta   90.00
_cell.angle_gamma   90.00
#
_symmetry.space_group_name_H-M   'P 1'
#
loop_
_entity.id
_entity.type
_entity.pdbx_description
1 polymer ?
#
loop_
_entity_poly.entity_id
_entity_poly.type
_entity_poly.pdbx_seq_one_letter_code
_entity_poly.pdbx_strand_id
1 'polypeptide(L)'
;MKKMFQEDVDGQCNALRVAGVPIRGITGSLVWKNLGGIGSRTTAYDMVRDWKMRLDDRSAVQVLVFSDTARQQIVAICERVASTELETERQATAVENAALQDELEAVRGERDDLVRAVAELETTNADHADALKLIRGEFAETKAALATAVVEVKLLKADRAQLLAGFADRAVPEPGAPLADDSQPGLFDSTSSKDDGACQR
;
A
#
# COMPACT_ATOMS: atom_id res chain seq x y z
N MET A 1 -9.08 -52.56 43.06
CA MET A 1 -10.03 -51.93 44.02
C MET A 1 -10.67 -50.74 43.33
N LYS A 2 -12.01 -50.64 43.31
CA LYS A 2 -12.70 -49.44 42.78
C LYS A 2 -12.42 -48.27 43.73
N LYS A 3 -12.02 -47.11 43.17
CA LYS A 3 -11.84 -45.87 43.92
C LYS A 3 -13.20 -45.20 44.11
N MET A 4 -13.40 -44.54 45.25
CA MET A 4 -14.58 -43.73 45.54
C MET A 4 -14.31 -42.29 45.08
N PHE A 5 -15.24 -41.70 44.31
CA PHE A 5 -15.14 -40.32 43.85
C PHE A 5 -16.17 -39.41 44.52
N GLN A 6 -15.89 -38.10 44.54
CA GLN A 6 -16.75 -37.11 45.20
C GLN A 6 -18.11 -37.00 44.52
N GLU A 7 -18.15 -37.14 43.21
CA GLU A 7 -19.37 -37.11 42.41
C GLU A 7 -20.34 -38.25 42.78
N ASP A 8 -19.81 -39.46 43.04
CA ASP A 8 -20.62 -40.60 43.46
C ASP A 8 -21.23 -40.36 44.86
N VAL A 9 -20.43 -39.82 45.78
CA VAL A 9 -20.84 -39.48 47.14
C VAL A 9 -21.89 -38.36 47.11
N ASP A 10 -21.66 -37.32 46.32
CA ASP A 10 -22.59 -36.19 46.15
C ASP A 10 -23.92 -36.65 45.55
N GLY A 11 -23.88 -37.51 44.53
CA GLY A 11 -25.06 -38.12 43.93
C GLY A 11 -25.89 -38.89 44.96
N GLN A 12 -25.26 -39.71 45.79
CA GLN A 12 -25.95 -40.46 46.86
C GLN A 12 -26.48 -39.58 47.98
N CYS A 13 -25.72 -38.56 48.41
CA CYS A 13 -26.18 -37.59 49.39
C CYS A 13 -27.42 -36.83 48.88
N ASN A 14 -27.41 -36.39 47.62
CA ASN A 14 -28.54 -35.71 47.01
C ASN A 14 -29.75 -36.64 46.86
N ALA A 15 -29.56 -37.90 46.46
CA ALA A 15 -30.63 -38.89 46.38
C ALA A 15 -31.28 -39.15 47.76
N LEU A 16 -30.49 -39.31 48.81
CA LEU A 16 -30.99 -39.45 50.19
C LEU A 16 -31.75 -38.21 50.67
N ARG A 17 -31.26 -37.02 50.32
CA ARG A 17 -31.94 -35.76 50.63
C ARG A 17 -33.29 -35.65 49.93
N VAL A 18 -33.37 -36.00 48.64
CA VAL A 18 -34.63 -36.04 47.87
C VAL A 18 -35.59 -37.09 48.43
N ALA A 19 -35.06 -38.22 48.93
CA ALA A 19 -35.84 -39.24 49.63
C ALA A 19 -36.31 -38.84 51.05
N GLY A 20 -36.07 -37.59 51.47
CA GLY A 20 -36.54 -37.05 52.74
C GLY A 20 -35.64 -37.30 53.93
N VAL A 21 -34.42 -37.83 53.74
CA VAL A 21 -33.46 -37.99 54.84
C VAL A 21 -32.92 -36.61 55.22
N PRO A 22 -33.03 -36.19 56.50
CA PRO A 22 -32.52 -34.90 56.94
C PRO A 22 -31.00 -34.85 56.76
N ILE A 23 -30.46 -33.69 56.36
CA ILE A 23 -29.02 -33.50 56.07
C ILE A 23 -28.13 -33.96 57.24
N ARG A 24 -28.58 -33.75 58.49
CA ARG A 24 -27.89 -34.23 59.70
C ARG A 24 -27.84 -35.76 59.81
N GLY A 25 -28.86 -36.46 59.29
CA GLY A 25 -28.98 -37.92 59.27
C GLY A 25 -28.21 -38.61 58.13
N ILE A 26 -27.78 -37.86 57.11
CA ILE A 26 -26.92 -38.39 56.04
C ILE A 26 -25.50 -38.54 56.60
N THR A 27 -25.04 -39.77 56.77
CA THR A 27 -23.73 -40.11 57.36
C THR A 27 -22.85 -40.85 56.37
N GLY A 28 -21.52 -40.73 56.54
CA GLY A 28 -20.54 -41.43 55.68
C GLY A 28 -20.75 -42.94 55.64
N SER A 29 -21.18 -43.56 56.73
CA SER A 29 -21.51 -44.99 56.77
C SER A 29 -22.74 -45.36 55.94
N LEU A 30 -23.77 -44.51 55.93
CA LEU A 30 -24.98 -44.72 55.14
C LEU A 30 -24.67 -44.62 53.65
N VAL A 31 -23.93 -43.57 53.26
CA VAL A 31 -23.53 -43.35 51.87
C VAL A 31 -22.58 -44.44 51.39
N TRP A 32 -21.60 -44.83 52.21
CA TRP A 32 -20.69 -45.93 51.89
C TRP A 32 -21.41 -47.27 51.69
N LYS A 33 -22.44 -47.57 52.50
CA LYS A 33 -23.29 -48.75 52.30
C LYS A 33 -24.08 -48.68 51.00
N ASN A 34 -24.66 -47.52 50.68
CA ASN A 34 -25.43 -47.34 49.44
C ASN A 34 -24.57 -47.40 48.18
N LEU A 35 -23.29 -47.03 48.28
CA LEU A 35 -22.29 -47.21 47.22
C LEU A 35 -21.75 -48.64 47.13
N GLY A 36 -22.32 -49.62 47.86
CA GLY A 36 -21.89 -51.01 47.82
C GLY A 36 -20.55 -51.28 48.50
N GLY A 37 -20.15 -50.44 49.45
CA GLY A 37 -18.90 -50.62 50.21
C GLY A 37 -17.62 -50.33 49.40
N ILE A 38 -17.72 -49.58 48.31
CA ILE A 38 -16.58 -49.17 47.48
C ILE A 38 -15.68 -48.20 48.27
N GLY A 39 -14.36 -48.40 48.23
CA GLY A 39 -13.40 -47.52 48.91
C GLY A 39 -13.39 -47.64 50.44
N SER A 40 -12.68 -46.71 51.10
CA SER A 40 -12.61 -46.67 52.57
C SER A 40 -13.82 -45.96 53.16
N ARG A 41 -14.35 -46.53 54.25
CA ARG A 41 -15.45 -45.92 55.00
C ARG A 41 -15.07 -44.55 55.57
N THR A 42 -13.81 -44.35 55.95
CA THR A 42 -13.31 -43.06 56.45
C THR A 42 -13.37 -41.99 55.37
N THR A 43 -12.95 -42.34 54.14
CA THR A 43 -13.03 -41.46 52.97
C THR A 43 -14.47 -41.03 52.69
N ALA A 44 -15.45 -41.92 52.85
CA ALA A 44 -16.86 -41.55 52.73
C ALA A 44 -17.30 -40.54 53.81
N TYR A 45 -16.78 -40.60 55.04
CA TYR A 45 -17.08 -39.60 56.07
C TYR A 45 -16.51 -38.22 55.72
N ASP A 46 -15.28 -38.17 55.25
CA ASP A 46 -14.65 -36.91 54.83
C ASP A 46 -15.41 -36.28 53.65
N MET A 47 -15.75 -37.08 52.65
CA MET A 47 -16.44 -36.61 51.44
C MET A 47 -17.90 -36.18 51.73
N VAL A 48 -18.59 -36.85 52.66
CA VAL A 48 -19.91 -36.42 53.14
C VAL A 48 -19.82 -35.13 53.98
N ARG A 49 -18.76 -34.96 54.77
CA ARG A 49 -18.51 -33.70 55.49
C ARG A 49 -18.29 -32.56 54.52
N ASP A 50 -17.47 -32.75 53.49
CA ASP A 50 -17.18 -31.74 52.48
C ASP A 50 -18.43 -31.37 51.68
N TRP A 51 -19.26 -32.36 51.32
CA TRP A 51 -20.58 -32.12 50.71
C TRP A 51 -21.48 -31.24 51.60
N LYS A 52 -21.53 -31.50 52.91
CA LYS A 52 -22.30 -30.66 53.85
C LYS A 52 -21.75 -29.24 53.93
N MET A 53 -20.43 -29.09 53.95
CA MET A 53 -19.80 -27.77 53.97
C MET A 53 -20.12 -26.96 52.70
N ARG A 54 -20.11 -27.59 51.51
CA ARG A 54 -20.54 -26.94 50.26
C ARG A 54 -22.02 -26.53 50.27
N LEU A 55 -22.85 -27.24 51.03
CA LEU A 55 -24.27 -26.93 51.15
C LEU A 55 -24.55 -25.76 52.12
N ASP A 56 -23.74 -25.65 53.18
CA ASP A 56 -23.82 -24.55 54.16
C ASP A 56 -23.14 -23.26 53.66
N ASP A 57 -22.36 -23.34 52.58
CA ASP A 57 -21.80 -22.19 51.89
C ASP A 57 -22.93 -21.38 51.22
N ARG A 58 -23.38 -20.33 51.92
CA ARG A 58 -24.46 -19.41 51.51
C ARG A 58 -24.13 -18.56 50.28
N SER A 59 -23.05 -18.85 49.58
CA SER A 59 -22.71 -18.29 48.27
C SER A 59 -23.52 -18.89 47.12
N ALA A 60 -24.30 -19.95 47.36
CA ALA A 60 -25.28 -20.46 46.40
C ALA A 60 -26.40 -19.45 46.16
N VAL A 61 -26.44 -18.90 44.95
CA VAL A 61 -27.47 -18.00 44.41
C VAL A 61 -28.86 -18.44 44.88
N GLN A 62 -29.54 -17.62 45.68
CA GLN A 62 -30.94 -17.85 45.98
C GLN A 62 -31.72 -17.81 44.67
N VAL A 63 -32.40 -18.91 44.34
CA VAL A 63 -33.36 -18.94 43.23
C VAL A 63 -34.47 -17.97 43.60
N LEU A 64 -34.44 -16.78 43.00
CA LEU A 64 -35.52 -15.80 43.12
C LEU A 64 -36.78 -16.40 42.49
N VAL A 65 -37.72 -16.81 43.34
CA VAL A 65 -39.04 -17.29 42.89
C VAL A 65 -39.89 -16.07 42.59
N PHE A 66 -39.86 -15.63 41.33
CA PHE A 66 -40.75 -14.57 40.85
C PHE A 66 -42.19 -15.10 40.71
N SER A 67 -43.18 -14.21 40.83
CA SER A 67 -44.54 -14.50 40.36
C SER A 67 -44.55 -14.63 38.83
N ASP A 68 -45.54 -15.33 38.25
CA ASP A 68 -45.66 -15.40 36.79
C ASP A 68 -45.73 -14.02 36.13
N THR A 69 -46.41 -13.07 36.78
CA THR A 69 -46.46 -11.68 36.31
C THR A 69 -45.08 -11.02 36.30
N ALA A 70 -44.29 -11.20 37.36
CA ALA A 70 -42.93 -10.65 37.42
C ALA A 70 -42.01 -11.32 36.40
N ARG A 71 -42.16 -12.64 36.16
CA ARG A 71 -41.44 -13.34 35.07
C ARG A 71 -41.78 -12.75 33.70
N GLN A 72 -43.06 -12.58 33.40
CA GLN A 72 -43.53 -12.01 32.13
C GLN A 72 -43.03 -10.58 31.93
N GLN A 73 -43.01 -9.76 32.99
CA GLN A 73 -42.46 -8.40 32.93
C GLN A 73 -40.97 -8.39 32.63
N ILE A 74 -40.19 -9.27 33.27
CA ILE A 74 -38.75 -9.38 33.01
C ILE A 74 -38.51 -9.80 31.56
N VAL A 75 -39.22 -10.82 31.06
CA VAL A 75 -39.10 -11.28 29.66
C VAL A 75 -39.42 -10.13 28.70
N ALA A 76 -40.53 -9.41 28.90
CA ALA A 76 -40.91 -8.30 28.05
C ALA A 76 -39.89 -7.13 28.07
N ILE A 77 -39.24 -6.89 29.22
CA ILE A 77 -38.16 -5.90 29.32
C ILE A 77 -36.92 -6.39 28.56
N CYS A 78 -36.51 -7.64 28.76
CA CYS A 78 -35.36 -8.22 28.07
C CYS A 78 -35.56 -8.24 26.55
N GLU A 79 -36.74 -8.62 26.07
CA GLU A 79 -37.08 -8.60 24.64
C GLU A 79 -37.00 -7.17 24.07
N ARG A 80 -37.49 -6.18 24.83
CA ARG A 80 -37.42 -4.78 24.40
C ARG A 80 -35.97 -4.29 24.32
N VAL A 81 -35.17 -4.56 25.36
CA VAL A 81 -33.76 -4.16 25.40
C VAL A 81 -32.99 -4.82 24.25
N ALA A 82 -33.14 -6.13 24.07
CA ALA A 82 -32.49 -6.86 22.99
C ALA A 82 -32.92 -6.35 21.60
N SER A 83 -34.20 -6.03 21.43
CA SER A 83 -34.70 -5.47 20.16
C SER A 83 -34.13 -4.08 19.89
N THR A 84 -34.03 -3.23 20.92
CA THR A 84 -33.45 -1.89 20.76
C THR A 84 -31.96 -1.95 20.46
N GLU A 85 -31.19 -2.82 21.14
CA GLU A 85 -29.76 -2.98 20.88
C GLU A 85 -29.52 -3.48 19.46
N LEU A 86 -30.28 -4.50 19.03
CA LEU A 86 -30.21 -5.01 17.66
C LEU A 86 -30.53 -3.95 16.62
N GLU A 87 -31.54 -3.10 16.87
CA GLU A 87 -31.89 -2.02 15.95
C GLU A 87 -30.81 -0.93 15.90
N THR A 88 -30.19 -0.60 17.05
CA THR A 88 -29.07 0.34 17.05
C THR A 88 -27.86 -0.19 16.29
N GLU A 89 -27.55 -1.48 16.41
CA GLU A 89 -26.47 -2.12 15.68
C GLU A 89 -26.76 -2.11 14.18
N ARG A 90 -27.98 -2.51 13.77
CA ARG A 90 -28.41 -2.48 12.36
C ARG A 90 -28.32 -1.09 11.77
N GLN A 91 -28.75 -0.06 12.51
CA GLN A 91 -28.66 1.32 12.05
C GLN A 91 -27.21 1.77 11.91
N ALA A 92 -26.34 1.43 12.86
CA ALA A 92 -24.91 1.74 12.78
C ALA A 92 -24.26 1.06 11.57
N THR A 93 -24.52 -0.23 11.36
CA THR A 93 -24.02 -0.96 10.19
C THR A 93 -24.57 -0.41 8.87
N ALA A 94 -25.84 0.02 8.83
CA ALA A 94 -26.42 0.63 7.63
C ALA A 94 -25.73 1.95 7.28
N VAL A 95 -25.43 2.79 8.27
CA VAL A 95 -24.70 4.05 8.08
C VAL A 95 -23.27 3.80 7.61
N GLU A 96 -22.58 2.84 8.23
CA GLU A 96 -21.21 2.47 7.83
C GLU A 96 -21.17 1.92 6.40
N ASN A 97 -22.11 1.04 6.04
CA ASN A 97 -22.19 0.49 4.69
C ASN A 97 -22.48 1.57 3.64
N ALA A 98 -23.32 2.55 3.95
CA ALA A 98 -23.58 3.68 3.05
C ALA A 98 -22.31 4.52 2.85
N ALA A 99 -21.59 4.84 3.92
CA ALA A 99 -20.33 5.57 3.84
C ALA A 99 -19.27 4.81 3.01
N LEU A 100 -19.14 3.50 3.20
CA LEU A 100 -18.24 2.65 2.42
C LEU A 100 -18.65 2.57 0.94
N GLN A 101 -19.95 2.60 0.64
CA GLN A 101 -20.43 2.65 -0.74
C GLN A 101 -20.07 3.98 -1.41
N ASP A 102 -20.26 5.10 -0.73
CA ASP A 102 -19.89 6.43 -1.23
C ASP A 102 -18.37 6.51 -1.50
N GLU A 103 -17.55 6.00 -0.58
CA GLU A 103 -16.08 5.92 -0.76
C GLU A 103 -15.69 5.05 -1.96
N LEU A 104 -16.34 3.88 -2.12
CA LEU A 104 -16.10 3.01 -3.27
C LEU A 104 -16.46 3.67 -4.60
N GLU A 105 -17.54 4.45 -4.63
CA GLU A 105 -17.95 5.20 -5.82
C GLU A 105 -16.96 6.33 -6.14
N ALA A 106 -16.49 7.06 -5.13
CA ALA A 106 -15.47 8.09 -5.29
C ALA A 106 -14.16 7.51 -5.87
N VAL A 107 -13.67 6.41 -5.29
CA VAL A 107 -12.45 5.73 -5.76
C VAL A 107 -12.62 5.19 -7.19
N ARG A 108 -13.81 4.69 -7.55
CA ARG A 108 -14.10 4.27 -8.93
C ARG A 108 -14.05 5.45 -9.91
N GLY A 109 -14.61 6.60 -9.52
CA GLY A 109 -14.52 7.83 -10.31
C GLY A 109 -13.07 8.27 -10.53
N GLU A 110 -12.28 8.33 -9.47
CA GLU A 110 -10.85 8.68 -9.54
C GLU A 110 -10.07 7.72 -10.45
N ARG A 111 -10.33 6.41 -10.32
CA ARG A 111 -9.71 5.40 -11.20
C ARG A 111 -10.06 5.65 -12.66
N ASP A 112 -11.32 5.93 -12.97
CA ASP A 112 -11.77 6.12 -14.36
C ASP A 112 -11.16 7.39 -14.98
N ASP A 113 -11.02 8.46 -14.19
CA ASP A 113 -10.32 9.67 -14.61
C ASP A 113 -8.82 9.44 -14.81
N LEU A 114 -8.16 8.67 -13.94
CA LEU A 114 -6.76 8.28 -14.11
C LEU A 114 -6.55 7.41 -15.37
N VAL A 115 -7.46 6.48 -15.65
CA VAL A 115 -7.41 5.66 -16.87
C VAL A 115 -7.52 6.55 -18.11
N ARG A 116 -8.41 7.55 -18.11
CA ARG A 116 -8.52 8.52 -19.21
C ARG A 116 -7.23 9.31 -19.38
N ALA A 117 -6.68 9.83 -18.28
CA ALA A 117 -5.43 10.60 -18.30
C ALA A 117 -4.25 9.77 -18.85
N VAL A 118 -4.17 8.49 -18.48
CA VAL A 118 -3.14 7.58 -19.02
C VAL A 118 -3.31 7.38 -20.52
N ALA A 119 -4.53 7.17 -21.02
CA ALA A 119 -4.76 7.03 -22.45
C ALA A 119 -4.39 8.29 -23.25
N GLU A 120 -4.67 9.48 -22.70
CA GLU A 120 -4.24 10.76 -23.27
C GLU A 120 -2.72 10.89 -23.30
N LEU A 121 -2.04 10.51 -22.21
CA LEU A 121 -0.58 10.50 -22.14
C LEU A 121 0.06 9.51 -23.13
N GLU A 122 -0.53 8.33 -23.31
CA GLU A 122 -0.07 7.36 -24.30
C GLU A 122 -0.18 7.91 -25.73
N THR A 123 -1.30 8.59 -26.03
CA THR A 123 -1.53 9.24 -27.33
C THR A 123 -0.49 10.34 -27.58
N THR A 124 -0.32 11.26 -26.63
CA THR A 124 0.67 12.35 -26.76
C THR A 124 2.10 11.83 -26.86
N ASN A 125 2.43 10.73 -26.16
CA ASN A 125 3.74 10.10 -26.26
C ASN A 125 3.96 9.45 -27.64
N ALA A 126 2.93 8.86 -28.25
CA ALA A 126 3.01 8.36 -29.62
C ALA A 126 3.26 9.51 -30.62
N ASP A 127 2.52 10.62 -30.48
CA ASP A 127 2.70 11.81 -31.32
C ASP A 127 4.13 12.38 -31.18
N HIS A 128 4.65 12.47 -29.96
CA HIS A 128 6.03 12.89 -29.71
C HIS A 128 7.06 11.94 -30.33
N ALA A 129 6.83 10.62 -30.24
CA ALA A 129 7.72 9.63 -30.85
C ALA A 129 7.78 9.78 -32.37
N ASP A 130 6.65 10.07 -33.02
CA ASP A 130 6.60 10.29 -34.45
C ASP A 130 7.22 11.62 -34.86
N ALA A 131 7.00 12.70 -34.11
CA ALA A 131 7.68 13.97 -34.30
C ALA A 131 9.22 13.82 -34.19
N LEU A 132 9.70 13.04 -33.21
CA LEU A 132 11.13 12.77 -33.06
C LEU A 132 11.71 11.98 -34.24
N LYS A 133 10.95 11.05 -34.83
CA LYS A 133 11.39 10.33 -36.05
C LYS A 133 11.53 11.31 -37.23
N LEU A 134 10.56 12.20 -37.41
CA LEU A 134 10.59 13.22 -38.47
C LEU A 134 11.83 14.11 -38.32
N ILE A 135 12.03 14.71 -37.15
CA ILE A 135 13.17 15.60 -36.86
C ILE A 135 14.50 14.87 -37.09
N ARG A 136 14.59 13.59 -36.69
CA ARG A 136 15.80 12.79 -36.92
C ARG A 136 16.06 12.56 -38.41
N GLY A 137 15.01 12.36 -39.20
CA GLY A 137 15.09 12.26 -40.67
C GLY A 137 15.62 13.55 -41.29
N GLU A 138 14.97 14.68 -40.99
CA GLU A 138 15.38 16.01 -41.47
C GLU A 138 16.84 16.35 -41.06
N PHE A 139 17.22 16.02 -39.83
CA PHE A 139 18.60 16.20 -39.36
C PHE A 139 19.59 15.35 -40.16
N ALA A 140 19.24 14.09 -40.48
CA ALA A 140 20.10 13.23 -41.30
C ALA A 140 20.25 13.77 -42.73
N GLU A 141 19.17 14.26 -43.33
CA GLU A 141 19.16 14.87 -44.66
C GLU A 141 20.00 16.15 -44.71
N THR A 142 19.77 17.08 -43.77
CA THR A 142 20.55 18.32 -43.67
C THR A 142 22.03 18.05 -43.40
N LYS A 143 22.36 17.04 -42.59
CA LYS A 143 23.75 16.61 -42.38
C LYS A 143 24.38 16.06 -43.67
N ALA A 144 23.65 15.29 -44.46
CA ALA A 144 24.14 14.79 -45.74
C ALA A 144 24.35 15.93 -46.75
N ALA A 145 23.39 16.85 -46.86
CA ALA A 145 23.50 18.04 -47.71
C ALA A 145 24.70 18.91 -47.32
N LEU A 146 24.93 19.12 -46.02
CA LEU A 146 26.11 19.83 -45.51
C LEU A 146 27.41 19.13 -45.89
N ALA A 147 27.47 17.81 -45.79
CA ALA A 147 28.66 17.05 -46.18
C ALA A 147 28.98 17.23 -47.68
N THR A 148 27.96 17.18 -48.55
CA THR A 148 28.10 17.46 -49.98
C THR A 148 28.60 18.87 -50.24
N ALA A 149 27.98 19.88 -49.63
CA ALA A 149 28.38 21.28 -49.78
C ALA A 149 29.83 21.52 -49.32
N VAL A 150 30.28 20.87 -48.24
CA VAL A 150 31.67 20.93 -47.78
C VAL A 150 32.64 20.36 -48.82
N VAL A 151 32.28 19.27 -49.50
CA VAL A 151 33.09 18.70 -50.58
C VAL A 151 33.15 19.64 -51.79
N GLU A 152 32.00 20.18 -52.22
CA GLU A 152 31.92 21.14 -53.32
C GLU A 152 32.79 22.38 -53.04
N VAL A 153 32.73 22.94 -51.83
CA VAL A 153 33.57 24.08 -51.43
C VAL A 153 35.05 23.72 -51.49
N LYS A 154 35.45 22.50 -51.12
CA LYS A 154 36.84 22.04 -51.24
C LYS A 154 37.29 21.95 -52.70
N LEU A 155 36.44 21.42 -53.58
CA LEU A 155 36.71 21.34 -55.01
C LEU A 155 36.83 22.72 -55.64
N LEU A 156 35.87 23.61 -55.38
CA LEU A 156 35.91 24.99 -55.89
C LEU A 156 37.15 25.77 -55.41
N LYS A 157 37.61 25.51 -54.17
CA LYS A 157 38.88 26.08 -53.68
C LYS A 157 40.09 25.53 -54.43
N ALA A 158 40.10 24.25 -54.77
CA ALA A 158 41.17 23.64 -55.56
C ALA A 158 41.18 24.19 -57.01
N ASP A 159 40.02 24.26 -57.65
CA ASP A 159 39.87 24.82 -59.01
C ASP A 159 40.31 26.29 -59.04
N ARG A 160 39.90 27.09 -58.04
CA ARG A 160 40.37 28.46 -57.88
C ARG A 160 41.90 28.54 -57.78
N ALA A 161 42.52 27.66 -56.98
CA ALA A 161 43.97 27.64 -56.83
C ALA A 161 44.70 27.27 -58.13
N GLN A 162 44.18 26.30 -58.90
CA GLN A 162 44.72 25.93 -60.21
C GLN A 162 44.61 27.07 -61.23
N LEU A 163 43.47 27.76 -61.27
CA LEU A 163 43.29 28.92 -62.15
C LEU A 163 44.29 30.03 -61.80
N LEU A 164 44.44 30.35 -60.51
CA LEU A 164 45.41 31.35 -60.05
C LEU A 164 46.86 30.98 -60.41
N ALA A 165 47.24 29.71 -60.26
CA ALA A 165 48.56 29.22 -60.68
C ALA A 165 48.75 29.32 -62.20
N GLY A 166 47.74 28.95 -63.00
CA GLY A 166 47.80 29.08 -64.46
C GLY A 166 47.89 30.53 -64.96
N PHE A 167 47.32 31.50 -64.22
CA PHE A 167 47.52 32.92 -64.50
C PHE A 167 48.93 33.39 -64.13
N ALA A 168 49.53 32.86 -63.05
CA ALA A 168 50.90 33.16 -62.66
C ALA A 168 51.93 32.58 -63.66
N ASP A 169 51.75 31.35 -64.14
CA ASP A 169 52.65 30.71 -65.12
C ASP A 169 52.56 31.32 -66.54
N ARG A 170 51.42 31.95 -66.89
CA ARG A 170 51.29 32.73 -68.14
C ARG A 170 51.95 34.10 -68.09
N ALA A 171 52.40 34.55 -66.92
CA ALA A 171 53.30 35.69 -66.82
C ALA A 171 54.70 35.22 -67.26
N VAL A 172 55.02 35.43 -68.53
CA VAL A 172 56.32 35.14 -69.17
C VAL A 172 57.48 35.74 -68.35
N PRO A 173 58.63 35.04 -68.21
CA PRO A 173 59.79 35.56 -67.49
C PRO A 173 60.42 36.72 -68.28
N GLU A 174 60.71 37.83 -67.59
CA GLU A 174 61.56 38.89 -68.15
C GLU A 174 62.98 38.37 -68.40
N PRO A 175 63.55 38.57 -69.60
CA PRO A 175 64.99 38.45 -69.81
C PRO A 175 65.68 39.80 -69.53
N GLY A 176 66.39 39.88 -68.41
CA GLY A 176 67.68 40.58 -68.26
C GLY A 176 67.81 42.10 -68.54
N ALA A 177 67.68 42.89 -67.45
CA ALA A 177 68.61 43.92 -66.91
C ALA A 177 68.98 45.20 -67.74
N PRO A 178 69.68 46.22 -67.15
CA PRO A 178 69.37 47.05 -65.98
C PRO A 178 69.55 48.59 -66.26
N LEU A 179 69.41 49.43 -65.21
CA LEU A 179 69.85 50.84 -64.97
C LEU A 179 68.67 51.79 -64.66
N ALA A 180 68.50 52.15 -63.37
CA ALA A 180 68.79 53.48 -62.78
C ALA A 180 67.73 54.54 -63.18
N ASP A 181 67.17 55.39 -62.33
CA ASP A 181 67.65 56.00 -61.10
C ASP A 181 66.47 56.68 -60.38
N ASP A 182 66.61 56.82 -59.06
CA ASP A 182 66.04 57.80 -58.12
C ASP A 182 64.60 58.34 -58.26
N SER A 183 63.78 58.03 -57.25
CA SER A 183 63.28 59.03 -56.27
C SER A 183 62.16 58.45 -55.38
N GLN A 184 62.48 58.18 -54.11
CA GLN A 184 61.55 58.23 -52.97
C GLN A 184 61.52 59.69 -52.42
N PRO A 185 60.59 60.15 -51.53
CA PRO A 185 60.01 59.39 -50.40
C PRO A 185 58.57 59.79 -49.94
N GLY A 186 58.06 59.07 -48.93
CA GLY A 186 56.90 59.45 -48.09
C GLY A 186 56.19 58.19 -47.56
N LEU A 187 56.57 57.58 -46.43
CA LEU A 187 56.50 57.99 -45.01
C LEU A 187 55.05 58.01 -44.44
N PHE A 188 54.88 57.34 -43.30
CA PHE A 188 53.70 57.11 -42.43
C PHE A 188 52.87 55.84 -42.74
N ASP A 189 52.98 54.71 -42.05
CA ASP A 189 53.06 54.34 -40.61
C ASP A 189 51.68 54.13 -39.94
N SER A 190 51.47 52.89 -39.46
CA SER A 190 50.63 52.49 -38.30
C SER A 190 49.10 52.75 -38.35
N THR A 191 48.14 51.88 -38.00
CA THR A 191 47.99 50.89 -36.90
C THR A 191 46.55 50.32 -36.89
N SER A 192 46.30 49.27 -36.06
CA SER A 192 45.01 48.95 -35.36
C SER A 192 43.91 48.24 -36.18
N SER A 193 43.59 46.94 -36.04
CA SER A 193 43.33 46.05 -34.88
C SER A 193 42.23 46.51 -33.92
N LYS A 194 41.01 45.95 -34.08
CA LYS A 194 39.89 45.73 -33.11
C LYS A 194 38.71 45.23 -33.95
N ASP A 195 38.20 43.98 -33.89
CA ASP A 195 37.83 43.14 -32.75
C ASP A 195 37.03 43.90 -31.69
N ASP A 196 35.70 43.88 -31.83
CA ASP A 196 34.77 43.91 -30.71
C ASP A 196 33.65 42.89 -30.98
N GLY A 197 33.65 41.86 -30.14
CA GLY A 197 32.69 40.77 -30.14
C GLY A 197 31.31 41.21 -29.65
N ALA A 198 30.31 40.76 -30.37
CA ALA A 198 28.92 40.78 -29.95
C ALA A 198 28.63 39.62 -28.97
N CYS A 199 27.63 39.87 -28.10
CA CYS A 199 26.81 38.90 -27.38
C CYS A 199 27.43 38.17 -26.17
N GLN A 200 27.09 38.67 -24.99
CA GLN A 200 26.63 37.78 -23.91
C GLN A 200 25.24 38.22 -23.44
N ARG A 201 24.43 37.20 -23.16
CA ARG A 201 23.04 37.23 -22.69
C ARG A 201 22.95 37.58 -21.22
#